data_AF-A0A6N2M6V6-F1
#
_entry.id   AF-A0A6N2M6V6-F1
#
_cell.length_a   1.000
_cell.length_b   1.000
_cell.length_c   1.000
_cell.angle_alpha   90.00
_cell.angle_beta   90.00
_cell.angle_gamma   90.00
#
_symmetry.space_group_name_H-M   'P 1'
#
loop_
_entity.id
_entity.type
_entity.pdbx_description
1 polymer ?
#
loop_
_entity_poly.entity_id
_entity_poly.type
_entity_poly.pdbx_seq_one_letter_code
_entity_poly.pdbx_strand_id
1 'polypeptide(L)'
;MWRRRFHGRLLRKISQDIEDTHKKALEEDPSVFDYDGVYDEMKQKIAQPKALDRQKRESKYIKTLMGKAEERKRQHDVIFEKNLAKERIKDDHLFADKDKFVTAAYKRKLAEQEK
;
A
#
# COMPACT_ATOMS: atom_id res chain seq x y z
N MET A 1 75.04 -11.95 -17.04
CA MET A 1 74.09 -13.05 -16.72
C MET A 1 73.39 -12.96 -15.36
N TRP A 2 73.70 -11.99 -14.47
CA TRP A 2 73.22 -12.03 -13.07
C TRP A 2 71.91 -11.27 -12.78
N ARG A 3 71.49 -10.32 -13.63
CA ARG A 3 70.30 -9.48 -13.37
C ARG A 3 68.95 -10.23 -13.41
N ARG A 4 68.84 -11.34 -14.16
CA ARG A 4 67.58 -12.10 -14.33
C ARG A 4 67.19 -12.93 -13.09
N ARG A 5 68.17 -13.32 -12.26
CA ARG A 5 67.96 -14.22 -11.09
C ARG A 5 67.54 -13.47 -9.82
N PHE A 6 67.91 -12.19 -9.69
CA PHE A 6 67.50 -11.32 -8.58
C PHE A 6 66.04 -10.86 -8.71
N HIS A 7 65.57 -10.53 -9.91
CA HIS A 7 64.18 -10.13 -10.15
C HIS A 7 63.19 -11.25 -9.80
N GLY A 8 63.50 -12.50 -10.15
CA GLY A 8 62.67 -13.65 -9.79
C GLY A 8 62.63 -13.96 -8.29
N ARG A 9 63.67 -13.59 -7.52
CA ARG A 9 63.69 -13.74 -6.06
C ARG A 9 62.87 -12.64 -5.38
N LEU A 10 62.87 -11.44 -5.96
CA LEU A 10 62.05 -10.31 -5.51
C LEU A 10 60.56 -10.57 -5.75
N LEU A 11 60.19 -11.04 -6.94
CA LEU A 11 58.82 -11.42 -7.29
C LEU A 11 58.27 -12.50 -6.35
N ARG A 12 59.07 -13.53 -6.03
CA ARG A 12 58.67 -14.55 -5.06
C ARG A 12 58.44 -14.01 -3.65
N LYS A 13 59.30 -13.09 -3.18
CA LYS A 13 59.10 -12.41 -1.89
C LYS A 13 57.79 -11.62 -1.86
N ILE A 14 57.52 -10.85 -2.91
CA ILE A 14 56.28 -10.07 -3.03
C ILE A 14 55.05 -10.98 -3.00
N SER A 15 55.08 -12.12 -3.71
CA SER A 15 54.00 -13.11 -3.65
C SER A 15 53.82 -13.70 -2.24
N GLN A 16 54.92 -14.00 -1.55
CA GLN A 16 54.90 -14.48 -0.16
C GLN A 16 54.26 -13.44 0.77
N ASP A 17 54.68 -12.17 0.65
CA ASP A 17 54.16 -11.07 1.48
C ASP A 17 52.65 -10.88 1.23
N ILE A 18 52.18 -11.02 -0.02
CA ILE A 18 50.75 -10.95 -0.37
C ILE A 18 49.98 -12.11 0.28
N GLU A 19 50.50 -13.34 0.21
CA GLU A 19 49.87 -14.51 0.85
C GLU A 19 49.77 -14.35 2.37
N ASP A 20 50.81 -13.84 3.00
CA ASP A 20 50.85 -13.61 4.46
C ASP A 20 49.85 -12.52 4.86
N THR A 21 49.76 -11.43 4.09
CA THR A 21 48.73 -10.40 4.31
C THR A 21 47.31 -10.93 4.11
N HIS A 22 47.10 -11.81 3.14
CA HIS A 22 45.79 -12.40 2.87
C HIS A 22 45.35 -13.36 3.97
N LYS A 23 46.27 -14.20 4.47
CA LYS A 23 46.01 -15.08 5.62
C LYS A 23 45.69 -14.28 6.88
N LYS A 24 46.47 -13.24 7.16
CA LYS A 24 46.25 -12.36 8.31
C LYS A 24 44.88 -11.68 8.23
N ALA A 25 44.48 -11.21 7.05
CA ALA A 25 43.17 -10.61 6.85
C ALA A 25 42.01 -11.61 7.05
N LEU A 26 42.17 -12.87 6.62
CA LEU A 26 41.18 -13.94 6.85
C LEU A 26 41.10 -14.41 8.31
N GLU A 27 42.21 -14.38 9.05
CA GLU A 27 42.25 -14.70 10.49
C GLU A 27 41.54 -13.64 11.33
N GLU A 28 41.65 -12.36 10.93
CA GLU A 28 40.98 -11.24 11.61
C GLU A 28 39.47 -11.25 11.34
N ASP A 29 39.05 -11.44 10.09
CA ASP A 29 37.63 -11.61 9.73
C ASP A 29 37.47 -12.53 8.51
N PRO A 30 36.77 -13.67 8.63
CA PRO A 30 36.46 -14.52 7.49
C PRO A 30 35.56 -13.84 6.44
N SER A 31 34.85 -12.75 6.78
CA SER A 31 33.98 -12.00 5.85
C SER A 31 34.66 -10.80 5.19
N VAL A 32 35.97 -10.58 5.41
CA VAL A 32 36.65 -9.34 4.98
C VAL A 32 36.59 -9.07 3.46
N PHE A 33 36.39 -10.12 2.67
CA PHE A 33 36.25 -10.05 1.20
C PHE A 33 34.79 -10.21 0.72
N ASP A 34 33.82 -10.31 1.64
CA ASP A 34 32.39 -10.39 1.32
C ASP A 34 31.82 -8.99 1.01
N TYR A 35 32.15 -8.50 -0.18
CA TYR A 35 31.68 -7.20 -0.65
C TYR A 35 30.18 -7.17 -0.94
N ASP A 36 29.58 -8.32 -1.29
CA ASP A 36 28.16 -8.42 -1.65
C ASP A 36 27.28 -8.34 -0.40
N GLY A 37 27.65 -9.06 0.67
CA GLY A 37 26.93 -9.01 1.95
C GLY A 37 26.85 -7.60 2.54
N VAL A 38 27.97 -6.85 2.51
CA VAL A 38 28.01 -5.46 2.98
C VAL A 38 27.10 -4.55 2.12
N TYR A 39 27.08 -4.74 0.80
CA TYR A 39 26.24 -3.97 -0.10
C TYR A 39 24.75 -4.23 0.15
N ASP A 40 24.37 -5.50 0.29
CA ASP A 40 23.02 -5.91 0.60
C ASP A 40 22.55 -5.35 1.94
N GLU A 41 23.40 -5.38 2.97
CA GLU A 41 23.09 -4.75 4.25
C GLU A 41 22.85 -3.23 4.12
N MET A 42 23.69 -2.53 3.36
CA MET A 42 23.51 -1.09 3.12
C MET A 42 22.20 -0.82 2.40
N LYS A 43 21.86 -1.62 1.38
CA LYS A 43 20.61 -1.51 0.64
C LYS A 43 19.40 -1.80 1.51
N GLN A 44 19.45 -2.83 2.34
CA GLN A 44 18.40 -3.16 3.30
C GLN A 44 18.20 -2.01 4.30
N LYS A 45 19.26 -1.47 4.88
CA LYS A 45 19.21 -0.32 5.81
C LYS A 45 18.59 0.93 5.17
N ILE A 46 18.76 1.13 3.86
CA ILE A 46 18.13 2.24 3.11
C ILE A 46 16.67 1.95 2.74
N ALA A 47 16.33 0.69 2.44
CA ALA A 47 14.99 0.29 2.01
C ALA A 47 13.98 0.26 3.16
N GLN A 48 14.38 -0.21 4.34
CA GLN A 48 13.53 -0.30 5.53
C GLN A 48 12.84 1.02 5.92
N PRO A 49 13.54 2.17 6.08
CA PRO A 49 12.89 3.43 6.44
C PRO A 49 11.94 3.93 5.34
N LYS A 50 12.25 3.68 4.05
CA LYS A 50 11.36 4.04 2.94
C LYS A 50 10.09 3.20 2.91
N ALA A 51 10.18 1.92 3.27
CA ALA A 51 9.01 1.06 3.40
C ALA A 51 8.10 1.50 4.55
N LEU A 52 8.70 1.86 5.70
CA LEU A 52 7.97 2.37 6.86
C LEU A 52 7.32 3.74 6.60
N ASP A 53 8.00 4.64 5.89
CA ASP A 53 7.46 5.95 5.49
C ASP A 53 6.27 5.79 4.52
N ARG A 54 6.38 4.87 3.55
CA ARG A 54 5.28 4.54 2.62
C ARG A 54 4.06 3.99 3.35
N GLN A 55 4.23 3.19 4.39
CA GLN A 55 3.10 2.69 5.19
C GLN A 55 2.41 3.80 5.99
N LYS A 56 3.16 4.77 6.51
CA LYS A 56 2.60 5.90 7.28
C LYS A 56 1.94 6.96 6.40
N ARG A 57 2.31 7.03 5.12
CA ARG A 57 1.77 8.02 4.20
C ARG A 57 0.37 7.64 3.73
N GLU A 58 -0.61 7.90 4.59
CA GLU A 58 -2.00 7.90 4.18
C GLU A 58 -2.26 8.98 3.12
N SER A 59 -3.16 8.68 2.19
CA SER A 59 -3.58 9.65 1.17
C SER A 59 -4.24 10.87 1.83
N LYS A 60 -3.84 12.07 1.41
CA LYS A 60 -4.31 13.34 1.99
C LYS A 60 -5.83 13.58 1.87
N TYR A 61 -6.48 12.98 0.86
CA TYR A 61 -7.86 13.34 0.50
C TYR A 61 -8.85 12.17 0.36
N ILE A 62 -8.43 10.91 0.46
CA ILE A 62 -9.38 9.78 0.24
C ILE A 62 -10.50 9.80 1.28
N LYS A 63 -10.18 10.07 2.55
CA LYS A 63 -11.17 10.18 3.63
C LYS A 63 -12.23 11.24 3.34
N THR A 64 -11.82 12.41 2.86
CA THR A 64 -12.75 13.50 2.49
C THR A 64 -13.56 13.18 1.24
N LEU A 65 -12.97 12.50 0.24
CA LEU A 65 -13.71 12.06 -0.95
C LEU A 65 -14.76 11.01 -0.60
N MET A 66 -14.44 10.05 0.27
CA MET A 66 -15.38 9.05 0.76
C MET A 66 -16.54 9.71 1.52
N GLY A 67 -16.25 10.62 2.45
CA GLY A 67 -17.30 11.36 3.18
C GLY A 67 -18.24 12.15 2.25
N LYS A 68 -17.69 12.83 1.23
CA LYS A 68 -18.52 13.52 0.23
C LYS A 68 -19.37 12.59 -0.64
N ALA A 69 -18.86 11.40 -0.94
CA ALA A 69 -19.64 10.40 -1.68
C ALA A 69 -20.85 9.92 -0.86
N GLU A 70 -20.65 9.68 0.44
CA GLU A 70 -21.71 9.31 1.37
C GLU A 70 -22.75 10.42 1.56
N GLU A 71 -22.32 11.68 1.68
CA GLU A 71 -23.21 12.84 1.69
C GLU A 71 -24.08 12.92 0.44
N ARG A 72 -23.46 12.76 -0.75
CA ARG A 72 -24.19 12.78 -2.02
C ARG A 72 -25.21 11.65 -2.10
N LYS A 73 -24.85 10.45 -1.62
CA LYS A 73 -25.77 9.30 -1.60
C LYS A 73 -27.00 9.61 -0.73
N ARG A 74 -26.80 10.10 0.48
CA ARG A 74 -27.90 10.51 1.38
C ARG A 74 -28.80 11.58 0.75
N GLN A 75 -28.20 12.59 0.13
CA GLN A 75 -28.98 13.64 -0.56
C GLN A 75 -29.79 13.07 -1.72
N HIS A 76 -29.20 12.17 -2.50
CA HIS A 76 -29.87 11.51 -3.61
C HIS A 76 -31.07 10.68 -3.12
N ASP A 77 -30.90 9.92 -2.04
CA ASP A 77 -31.98 9.10 -1.45
C ASP A 77 -33.15 10.00 -0.98
N VAL A 78 -32.86 11.12 -0.30
CA VAL A 78 -33.89 12.09 0.11
C VAL A 78 -34.62 12.71 -1.09
N ILE A 79 -33.89 13.06 -2.15
CA ILE A 79 -34.50 13.62 -3.37
C ILE A 79 -35.39 12.57 -4.04
N PHE A 80 -34.93 11.33 -4.11
CA PHE A 80 -35.69 10.22 -4.68
C PHE A 80 -36.99 9.99 -3.92
N GLU A 81 -36.95 9.94 -2.59
CA GLU A 81 -38.15 9.80 -1.74
C GLU A 81 -39.14 10.96 -1.93
N LYS A 82 -38.63 12.20 -1.98
CA LYS A 82 -39.48 13.38 -2.23
C LYS A 82 -40.13 13.34 -3.61
N ASN A 83 -39.39 12.92 -4.63
CA ASN A 83 -39.93 12.80 -5.98
C ASN A 83 -40.98 11.69 -6.03
N LEU A 84 -40.72 10.54 -5.41
CA LEU A 84 -41.67 9.44 -5.33
C LEU A 84 -42.98 9.86 -4.63
N ALA A 85 -42.90 10.62 -3.54
CA ALA A 85 -44.08 11.16 -2.87
C ALA A 85 -44.86 12.14 -3.76
N LYS A 86 -44.17 12.99 -4.52
CA LYS A 86 -44.81 13.91 -5.46
C LYS A 86 -45.53 13.16 -6.58
N GLU A 87 -44.92 12.14 -7.17
CA GLU A 87 -45.57 11.33 -8.21
C GLU A 87 -46.81 10.60 -7.65
N ARG A 88 -46.73 10.07 -6.42
CA ARG A 88 -47.91 9.48 -5.74
C ARG A 88 -49.06 10.47 -5.58
N ILE A 89 -48.78 11.71 -5.17
CA ILE A 89 -49.84 12.73 -5.01
C ILE A 89 -50.50 13.06 -6.34
N LYS A 90 -49.73 13.14 -7.44
CA LYS A 90 -50.28 13.38 -8.78
C LYS A 90 -51.17 12.21 -9.22
N ASP A 91 -50.67 10.98 -9.10
CA ASP A 91 -51.41 9.78 -9.49
C ASP A 91 -52.68 9.59 -8.63
N ASP A 92 -52.60 9.91 -7.33
CA ASP A 92 -53.73 9.83 -6.41
C ASP A 92 -54.90 10.73 -6.85
N HIS A 93 -54.62 11.89 -7.46
CA HIS A 93 -55.66 12.75 -8.03
C HIS A 93 -56.31 12.15 -9.29
N LEU A 94 -55.55 11.39 -10.10
CA LEU A 94 -56.05 10.78 -11.33
C LEU A 94 -56.89 9.52 -11.07
N PHE A 95 -56.67 8.84 -9.94
CA PHE A 95 -57.31 7.56 -9.62
C PHE A 95 -58.06 7.58 -8.29
N ALA A 96 -58.54 8.75 -7.85
CA ALA A 96 -59.28 8.93 -6.59
C ALA A 96 -60.54 8.05 -6.50
N ASP A 97 -61.21 7.83 -7.63
CA ASP A 97 -62.46 7.04 -7.70
C ASP A 97 -62.24 5.52 -7.79
N LYS A 98 -60.99 5.03 -7.75
CA LYS A 98 -60.66 3.60 -7.86
C LYS A 98 -60.16 3.02 -6.53
N ASP A 99 -60.50 1.76 -6.27
CA ASP A 99 -60.06 1.05 -5.08
C ASP A 99 -58.54 0.83 -5.07
N LYS A 100 -57.88 1.23 -3.97
CA LYS A 100 -56.44 1.03 -3.74
C LYS A 100 -56.18 -0.30 -3.02
N PHE A 101 -55.62 -1.28 -3.72
CA PHE A 101 -55.26 -2.56 -3.12
C PHE A 101 -53.80 -2.58 -2.67
N VAL A 102 -53.56 -2.79 -1.37
CA VAL A 102 -52.22 -2.82 -0.77
C VAL A 102 -51.95 -4.19 -0.14
N THR A 103 -50.80 -4.78 -0.46
CA THR A 103 -50.41 -6.10 0.07
C THR A 103 -50.10 -6.06 1.57
N ALA A 104 -50.35 -7.17 2.29
CA ALA A 104 -50.08 -7.26 3.72
C ALA A 104 -48.59 -7.00 4.06
N ALA A 105 -47.67 -7.41 3.20
CA ALA A 105 -46.24 -7.15 3.36
C ALA A 105 -45.89 -5.66 3.27
N TYR A 106 -46.55 -4.90 2.39
CA TYR A 106 -46.32 -3.46 2.26
C TYR A 106 -46.87 -2.67 3.44
N LYS A 107 -48.05 -3.06 3.96
CA LYS A 107 -48.60 -2.46 5.20
C LYS A 107 -47.65 -2.62 6.39
N ARG A 108 -46.99 -3.78 6.52
CA ARG A 108 -45.96 -4.03 7.55
C ARG A 108 -44.75 -3.14 7.38
N LYS A 109 -44.27 -2.91 6.15
CA LYS A 109 -43.15 -1.99 5.87
C LYS A 109 -43.46 -0.54 6.21
N LEU A 110 -44.68 -0.07 5.93
CA LEU A 110 -45.09 1.29 6.30
C LEU A 110 -45.12 1.48 7.82
N ALA A 111 -45.63 0.49 8.57
CA ALA A 111 -45.64 0.54 10.03
C ALA A 111 -44.23 0.52 10.66
N GLU A 112 -43.23 -0.03 9.96
CA GLU A 112 -41.83 -0.02 10.38
C GLU A 112 -41.15 1.33 10.09
N GLN A 113 -41.61 2.06 9.07
CA GLN A 113 -41.11 3.41 8.72
C GLN A 113 -41.74 4.53 9.56
N GLU A 114 -42.95 4.32 10.11
CA GLU A 114 -43.63 5.27 11.01
C GLU A 114 -43.14 5.22 12.47
N LYS A 115 -42.36 4.19 12.83
CA LYS A 115 -41.72 4.05 14.14
C LYS A 115 -40.37 4.74 14.20
#